data_AF-A0A543HIG3-F1
#
_entry.id   AF-A0A543HIG3-F1
#
_cell.length_a   1.000
_cell.length_b   1.000
_cell.length_c   1.000
_cell.angle_alpha   90.00
_cell.angle_beta   90.00
_cell.angle_gamma   90.00
#
_symmetry.space_group_name_H-M   'P 1'
#
loop_
_entity.id
_entity.type
_entity.pdbx_description
1 polymer ?
#
loop_
_entity_poly.entity_id
_entity_poly.type
_entity_poly.pdbx_seq_one_letter_code
_entity_poly.pdbx_strand_id
1 'polypeptide(L)'
;MAWLVVGLAALVGVSACGLGAQDAPVPVQGANVRSTGPGLGSGSLTPTAVPFTMQAYLLRGDRLVRVEREVAEGSGIGPPLAALSLPLTRDEVAQGLRTALPTTADAVPLTGRLTPTGVAEVDVPPGFDRLSLREQEAALAQLVFTLTADTIATGVQVASDGRALSMPDATGQLLSRPLERTDFTALAPAS
;
A
#
# COMPACT_ATOMS: atom_id res chain seq x y z
N MET A 1 25.90 -79.41 4.03
CA MET A 1 25.80 -79.49 5.51
C MET A 1 27.11 -78.97 6.08
N ALA A 2 27.21 -77.65 6.24
CA ALA A 2 28.46 -76.95 6.58
C ALA A 2 28.15 -75.73 7.47
N TRP A 3 28.23 -75.99 8.78
CA TRP A 3 28.79 -75.16 9.87
C TRP A 3 28.72 -73.62 9.82
N LEU A 4 27.89 -73.09 10.72
CA LEU A 4 28.24 -72.13 11.78
C LEU A 4 29.45 -71.22 11.53
N VAL A 5 29.19 -69.95 11.20
CA VAL A 5 30.15 -68.85 11.38
C VAL A 5 29.50 -67.80 12.27
N VAL A 6 29.81 -67.93 13.57
CA VAL A 6 29.81 -66.84 14.54
C VAL A 6 31.02 -65.96 14.21
N GLY A 7 30.83 -64.65 14.07
CA GLY A 7 31.91 -63.70 13.81
C GLY A 7 31.35 -62.29 13.60
N LEU A 8 30.99 -61.57 14.66
CA LEU A 8 31.88 -60.64 15.36
C LEU A 8 32.05 -59.31 14.60
N ALA A 9 31.31 -58.31 15.07
CA ALA A 9 31.70 -56.91 15.23
C ALA A 9 32.35 -56.13 14.05
N ALA A 10 31.55 -55.23 13.46
CA ALA A 10 31.98 -53.92 12.95
C ALA A 10 30.69 -53.09 12.82
N LEU A 11 30.27 -52.21 13.74
CA LEU A 11 30.94 -51.07 14.37
C LEU A 11 31.45 -50.04 13.36
N VAL A 12 30.51 -49.37 12.68
CA VAL A 12 30.71 -48.02 12.13
C VAL A 12 29.53 -47.17 12.56
N GLY A 13 29.78 -46.35 13.59
CA GLY A 13 28.81 -45.39 14.12
C GLY A 13 28.62 -44.22 13.16
N VAL A 14 27.38 -44.03 12.73
CA VAL A 14 26.93 -42.78 12.11
C VAL A 14 26.60 -41.83 13.26
N SER A 15 27.52 -40.94 13.61
CA SER A 15 27.24 -39.83 14.53
C SER A 15 26.35 -38.81 13.81
N ALA A 16 25.04 -38.97 13.97
CA ALA A 16 24.06 -37.94 13.66
C ALA A 16 24.15 -36.85 14.73
N CYS A 17 24.63 -35.66 14.35
CA CYS A 17 24.46 -34.45 15.18
C CYS A 17 22.98 -34.04 15.11
N GLY A 18 22.16 -34.59 16.01
CA GLY A 18 20.81 -34.11 16.24
C GLY A 18 20.86 -32.75 16.93
N LEU A 19 20.53 -31.69 16.19
CA LEU A 19 20.19 -30.39 16.77
C LEU A 19 18.74 -30.47 17.27
N GLY A 20 18.57 -30.64 18.58
CA GLY A 20 17.26 -30.63 19.23
C GLY A 20 16.57 -29.27 19.05
N ALA A 21 15.29 -29.29 18.70
CA ALA A 21 14.46 -28.10 18.72
C ALA A 21 14.37 -27.56 20.15
N GLN A 22 14.42 -26.24 20.29
CA GLN A 22 14.34 -25.59 21.60
C GLN A 22 12.87 -25.62 22.07
N ASP A 23 12.58 -26.36 23.15
CA ASP A 23 11.21 -26.56 23.66
C ASP A 23 10.61 -25.31 24.36
N ALA A 24 11.38 -24.23 24.55
CA ALA A 24 10.87 -22.99 25.13
C ALA A 24 11.59 -21.75 24.59
N PRO A 25 10.86 -20.62 24.43
CA PRO A 25 11.48 -19.34 24.07
C PRO A 25 12.47 -18.89 25.14
N VAL A 26 13.72 -18.59 24.73
CA VAL A 26 14.71 -17.96 25.61
C VAL A 26 14.49 -16.45 25.59
N PRO A 27 14.13 -15.81 26.71
CA PRO A 27 13.99 -14.36 26.76
C PRO A 27 15.36 -13.71 26.62
N VAL A 28 15.51 -12.89 25.58
CA VAL A 28 16.64 -11.96 25.43
C VAL A 28 16.55 -10.89 26.50
N GLN A 29 17.46 -10.94 27.47
CA GLN A 29 17.63 -9.87 28.45
C GLN A 29 18.22 -8.65 27.73
N GLY A 30 17.34 -7.80 27.20
CA GLY A 30 17.70 -6.42 26.88
C GLY A 30 18.27 -5.78 28.15
N ALA A 31 19.45 -5.18 28.04
CA ALA A 31 20.10 -4.51 29.17
C ALA A 31 19.10 -3.57 29.86
N ASN A 32 18.73 -3.95 31.08
CA ASN A 32 17.90 -3.16 31.99
C ASN A 32 18.62 -1.84 32.26
N VAL A 33 18.30 -0.77 31.52
CA VAL A 33 18.66 0.58 31.92
C VAL A 33 17.76 0.94 33.10
N ARG A 34 18.28 0.67 34.29
CA ARG A 34 17.63 0.90 35.59
C ARG A 34 17.48 2.41 35.82
N SER A 35 16.37 3.00 35.38
CA SER A 35 15.93 4.31 35.87
C SER A 35 15.25 4.10 37.22
N THR A 36 15.93 4.51 38.29
CA THR A 36 15.41 4.41 39.66
C THR A 36 14.73 5.73 40.00
N GLY A 37 13.40 5.76 39.95
CA GLY A 37 12.58 6.88 40.41
C GLY A 37 11.25 6.34 40.95
N PRO A 38 10.80 6.74 42.15
CA PRO A 38 9.55 6.24 42.71
C PRO A 38 8.38 7.14 42.26
N GLY A 39 7.32 6.55 41.69
CA GLY A 39 6.08 7.29 41.40
C GLY A 39 5.12 6.60 40.45
N LEU A 40 4.19 5.85 41.04
CA LEU A 40 2.82 5.53 40.62
C LEU A 40 2.35 5.99 39.22
N GLY A 41 1.93 5.00 38.42
CA GLY A 41 1.08 5.20 37.26
C GLY A 41 1.39 4.21 36.15
N SER A 42 0.60 3.13 36.05
CA SER A 42 0.49 2.38 34.79
C SER A 42 -0.24 3.24 33.77
N GLY A 43 0.40 4.33 33.33
CA GLY A 43 0.06 4.96 32.08
C GLY A 43 0.54 4.02 31.00
N SER A 44 -0.38 3.35 30.32
CA SER A 44 -0.08 2.81 29.00
C SER A 44 0.35 4.01 28.15
N LEU A 45 1.67 4.20 28.04
CA LEU A 45 2.24 5.04 27.01
C LEU A 45 1.95 4.29 25.72
N THR A 46 0.74 4.45 25.18
CA THR A 46 0.54 4.27 23.75
C THR A 46 1.59 5.18 23.13
N PRO A 47 2.61 4.64 22.41
CA PRO A 47 3.49 5.51 21.66
C PRO A 47 2.57 6.39 20.83
N THR A 48 2.66 7.71 21.04
CA THR A 48 1.96 8.66 20.18
C THR A 48 2.51 8.40 18.79
N ALA A 49 1.76 7.66 17.98
CA ALA A 49 2.12 7.44 16.59
C ALA A 49 2.26 8.83 15.97
N VAL A 50 3.44 9.12 15.43
CA VAL A 50 3.65 10.37 14.70
C VAL A 50 2.71 10.32 13.49
N PRO A 51 1.86 11.35 13.26
CA PRO A 51 0.93 11.31 12.15
C PRO A 51 1.70 11.15 10.83
N PHE A 52 1.41 10.08 10.10
CA PHE A 52 2.01 9.82 8.81
C PHE A 52 1.23 10.59 7.74
N THR A 53 1.88 11.58 7.14
CA THR A 53 1.24 12.49 6.17
C THR A 53 1.53 12.04 4.75
N MET A 54 0.49 11.96 3.93
CA MET A 54 0.54 11.57 2.52
C MET A 54 -0.02 12.67 1.63
N GLN A 55 0.47 12.79 0.40
CA GLN A 55 -0.09 13.69 -0.58
C GLN A 55 -1.26 13.03 -1.32
N ALA A 56 -2.43 13.62 -1.20
CA ALA A 56 -3.57 13.33 -2.06
C ALA A 56 -3.75 14.45 -3.09
N TYR A 57 -4.10 14.10 -4.32
CA TYR A 57 -4.38 15.08 -5.37
C TYR A 57 -5.89 15.16 -5.60
N LEU A 58 -6.48 16.29 -5.24
CA LEU A 58 -7.92 16.56 -5.42
C LEU A 58 -8.14 17.54 -6.57
N LEU A 59 -9.35 17.60 -7.10
CA LEU A 59 -9.68 18.54 -8.17
C LEU A 59 -10.15 19.88 -7.63
N ARG A 60 -9.68 20.97 -8.25
CA ARG A 60 -10.26 22.31 -8.16
C ARG A 60 -10.56 22.78 -9.58
N GLY A 61 -11.85 22.82 -9.94
CA GLY A 61 -12.24 23.02 -11.34
C GLY A 61 -11.71 21.88 -12.22
N ASP A 62 -10.77 22.22 -13.10
CA ASP A 62 -10.13 21.35 -14.10
C ASP A 62 -8.63 21.11 -13.84
N ARG A 63 -8.17 21.35 -12.62
CA ARG A 63 -6.77 21.13 -12.22
C ARG A 63 -6.73 20.32 -10.95
N LEU A 64 -5.69 19.50 -10.82
CA LEU A 64 -5.34 18.84 -9.57
C LEU A 64 -4.70 19.84 -8.60
N VAL A 65 -4.90 19.60 -7.32
CA VAL A 65 -4.32 20.37 -6.21
C VAL A 65 -3.80 19.36 -5.20
N ARG A 66 -2.53 19.52 -4.82
CA ARG A 66 -1.90 18.72 -3.77
C ARG A 66 -2.48 19.10 -2.42
N VAL A 67 -2.93 18.10 -1.67
CA VAL A 67 -3.43 18.23 -0.31
C VAL A 67 -2.72 17.22 0.57
N GLU A 68 -2.35 17.62 1.77
CA GLU A 68 -1.75 16.74 2.76
C GLU A 68 -2.84 16.07 3.60
N ARG A 69 -2.74 14.75 3.73
CA ARG A 69 -3.71 13.92 4.45
C ARG A 69 -2.98 13.06 5.47
N GLU A 70 -3.43 13.11 6.72
CA GLU A 70 -2.98 12.19 7.74
C GLU A 70 -3.65 10.82 7.51
N VAL A 71 -2.83 9.77 7.46
CA VAL A 71 -3.29 8.39 7.32
C VAL A 71 -2.54 7.50 8.30
N ALA A 72 -3.05 6.30 8.53
CA ALA A 72 -2.31 5.29 9.27
C ALA A 72 -1.04 4.89 8.51
N GLU A 73 0.02 4.57 9.25
CA GLU A 73 1.22 3.98 8.69
C GLU A 73 0.89 2.67 7.95
N GLY A 74 1.61 2.40 6.87
CA GLY A 74 1.43 1.21 6.06
C GLY A 74 2.56 1.05 5.05
N SER A 75 2.49 0.01 4.23
CA SER A 75 3.52 -0.32 3.24
C SER A 75 2.98 -0.25 1.81
N GLY A 76 3.92 -0.13 0.86
CA GLY A 76 3.61 -0.10 -0.57
C GLY A 76 2.70 1.07 -0.93
N ILE A 77 1.56 0.78 -1.56
CA ILE A 77 0.59 1.78 -2.01
C ILE A 77 -0.65 1.87 -1.10
N GLY A 78 -0.66 1.21 0.05
CA GLY A 78 -1.79 1.28 1.00
C GLY A 78 -2.06 2.69 1.51
N PRO A 79 -1.07 3.40 2.10
CA PRO A 79 -1.26 4.76 2.61
C PRO A 79 -1.78 5.79 1.58
N PRO A 80 -1.28 5.88 0.34
CA PRO A 80 -1.83 6.83 -0.64
C PRO A 80 -3.25 6.46 -1.10
N LEU A 81 -3.59 5.17 -1.21
CA LEU A 81 -4.96 4.76 -1.51
C LEU A 81 -5.92 5.09 -0.36
N ALA A 82 -5.46 4.94 0.89
CA ALA A 82 -6.20 5.37 2.07
C ALA A 82 -6.42 6.90 2.06
N ALA A 83 -5.41 7.68 1.70
CA ALA A 83 -5.50 9.14 1.59
C ALA A 83 -6.58 9.58 0.59
N LEU A 84 -6.72 8.88 -0.54
CA LEU A 84 -7.77 9.12 -1.54
C LEU A 84 -9.16 8.66 -1.09
N SER A 85 -9.23 7.68 -0.21
CA SER A 85 -10.48 7.13 0.30
C SER A 85 -11.05 7.95 1.47
N LEU A 86 -10.27 8.88 2.02
CA LEU A 86 -10.77 9.79 3.06
C LEU A 86 -11.83 10.75 2.48
N PRO A 87 -12.92 11.00 3.22
CA PRO A 87 -13.92 11.96 2.79
C PRO A 87 -13.31 13.38 2.70
N LEU A 88 -13.94 14.23 1.87
CA LEU A 88 -13.61 15.65 1.86
C LEU A 88 -14.07 16.31 3.16
N THR A 89 -13.18 17.11 3.75
CA THR A 89 -13.48 17.97 4.88
C THR A 89 -14.31 19.18 4.46
N ARG A 90 -14.94 19.85 5.42
CA ARG A 90 -15.74 21.07 5.13
C ARG A 90 -14.89 22.20 4.55
N ASP A 91 -13.65 22.35 5.02
CA ASP A 91 -12.75 23.39 4.55
C ASP A 91 -12.30 23.14 3.12
N GLU A 92 -12.01 21.89 2.75
CA GLU A 92 -11.69 21.52 1.38
C GLU A 92 -12.85 21.79 0.43
N VAL A 93 -14.08 21.41 0.83
CA VAL A 93 -15.29 21.72 0.04
C VAL A 93 -15.47 23.24 -0.09
N ALA A 94 -15.26 24.01 0.98
CA ALA A 94 -15.33 25.47 0.96
C ALA A 94 -14.27 26.10 0.04
N GLN A 95 -13.13 25.45 -0.13
CA GLN A 95 -12.08 25.81 -1.10
C GLN A 95 -12.35 25.32 -2.53
N GLY A 96 -13.54 24.76 -2.79
CA GLY A 96 -13.96 24.25 -4.09
C GLY A 96 -13.24 22.96 -4.50
N LEU A 97 -12.69 22.22 -3.54
CA LEU A 97 -12.09 20.91 -3.81
C LEU A 97 -13.17 19.85 -3.97
N ARG A 98 -12.92 18.91 -4.89
CA ARG A 98 -13.77 17.74 -5.15
C ARG A 98 -12.91 16.53 -5.48
N THR A 99 -13.50 15.34 -5.39
CA THR A 99 -12.92 14.10 -5.92
C THR A 99 -13.59 13.75 -7.24
N ALA A 100 -12.84 13.20 -8.20
CA ALA A 100 -13.42 12.54 -9.38
C ALA A 100 -13.66 11.05 -9.15
N LEU A 101 -13.09 10.48 -8.08
CA LEU A 101 -13.30 9.08 -7.76
C LEU A 101 -14.75 8.87 -7.29
N PRO A 102 -15.41 7.79 -7.73
CA PRO A 102 -16.75 7.46 -7.28
C PRO A 102 -16.78 7.29 -5.76
N THR A 103 -17.52 8.16 -5.06
CA THR A 103 -17.79 8.01 -3.63
C THR A 103 -19.19 7.43 -3.45
N THR A 104 -19.32 6.12 -3.27
CA THR A 104 -20.58 5.55 -2.78
C THR A 104 -20.62 5.65 -1.25
N ALA A 105 -21.81 5.79 -0.66
CA ALA A 105 -21.98 5.81 0.80
C ALA A 105 -21.43 4.53 1.47
N ASP A 106 -21.40 3.42 0.73
CA ASP A 106 -20.78 2.14 1.08
C ASP A 106 -19.47 1.90 0.32
N ALA A 107 -18.73 2.96 -0.04
CA ALA A 107 -17.51 2.85 -0.84
C ALA A 107 -16.53 1.87 -0.20
N VAL A 108 -16.34 0.75 -0.89
CA VAL A 108 -15.25 -0.17 -0.62
C VAL A 108 -13.96 0.64 -0.75
N PRO A 109 -13.07 0.61 0.26
CA PRO A 109 -11.80 1.32 0.16
C PRO A 109 -11.04 0.86 -1.07
N LEU A 110 -10.31 1.79 -1.70
CA LEU A 110 -9.50 1.47 -2.86
C LEU A 110 -8.44 0.42 -2.50
N THR A 111 -8.35 -0.63 -3.31
CA THR A 111 -7.37 -1.70 -3.14
C THR A 111 -6.39 -1.74 -4.30
N GLY A 112 -5.21 -2.23 -4.01
CA GLY A 112 -4.17 -2.38 -5.01
C GLY A 112 -2.90 -2.96 -4.42
N ARG A 113 -1.91 -3.16 -5.29
CA ARG A 113 -0.58 -3.65 -4.93
C ARG A 113 0.49 -2.94 -5.76
N LEU A 114 1.69 -2.91 -5.22
CA LEU A 114 2.86 -2.53 -6.00
C LEU A 114 3.47 -3.79 -6.64
N THR A 115 3.69 -3.76 -7.95
CA THR A 115 4.36 -4.86 -8.66
C THR A 115 5.87 -4.83 -8.43
N PRO A 116 6.59 -5.95 -8.66
CA PRO A 116 8.06 -5.97 -8.59
C PRO A 116 8.75 -5.02 -9.58
N THR A 117 8.05 -4.61 -10.64
CA THR A 117 8.54 -3.66 -11.66
C THR A 117 8.30 -2.20 -11.31
N GLY A 118 7.73 -1.91 -10.13
CA GLY A 118 7.45 -0.54 -9.68
C GLY A 118 6.19 0.07 -10.27
N VAL A 119 5.22 -0.74 -10.72
CA VAL A 119 3.92 -0.25 -11.20
C VAL A 119 2.87 -0.45 -10.10
N ALA A 120 2.09 0.58 -9.80
CA ALA A 120 0.95 0.46 -8.89
C ALA A 120 -0.23 -0.15 -9.64
N GLU A 121 -0.57 -1.40 -9.33
CA GLU A 121 -1.77 -2.04 -9.84
C GLU A 121 -2.94 -1.77 -8.90
N VAL A 122 -4.01 -1.16 -9.40
CA VAL A 122 -5.15 -0.69 -8.60
C VAL A 122 -6.44 -1.28 -9.15
N ASP A 123 -7.28 -1.82 -8.27
CA ASP A 123 -8.59 -2.33 -8.67
C ASP A 123 -9.52 -1.17 -9.05
N VAL A 124 -10.29 -1.36 -10.12
CA VAL A 124 -11.27 -0.37 -10.60
C VAL A 124 -12.24 -0.02 -9.45
N PRO A 125 -12.37 1.26 -9.10
CA PRO A 125 -13.37 1.68 -8.12
C PRO A 125 -14.78 1.33 -8.61
N PRO A 126 -15.68 0.81 -7.74
CA PRO A 126 -17.07 0.58 -8.11
C PRO A 126 -17.73 1.84 -8.70
N GLY A 127 -18.39 1.71 -9.86
CA GLY A 127 -19.07 2.82 -10.53
C GLY A 127 -18.15 3.71 -11.40
N PHE A 128 -16.86 3.40 -11.51
CA PHE A 128 -15.93 4.10 -12.41
C PHE A 128 -16.36 3.99 -13.89
N ASP A 129 -16.90 2.84 -14.30
CA ASP A 129 -17.42 2.57 -15.63
C ASP A 129 -18.63 3.44 -16.01
N ARG A 130 -19.33 4.00 -15.02
CA ARG A 130 -20.52 4.86 -15.21
C ARG A 130 -20.17 6.33 -15.34
N LEU A 131 -18.91 6.71 -15.08
CA LEU A 131 -18.44 8.08 -15.21
C LEU A 131 -18.38 8.48 -16.69
N SER A 132 -18.58 9.76 -16.98
CA SER A 132 -18.28 10.30 -18.31
C SER A 132 -16.78 10.19 -18.63
N LEU A 133 -16.39 10.21 -19.91
CA LEU A 133 -14.97 10.10 -20.30
C LEU A 133 -14.08 11.14 -19.59
N ARG A 134 -14.57 12.38 -19.48
CA ARG A 134 -13.86 13.47 -18.77
C ARG A 134 -13.71 13.20 -17.28
N GLU A 135 -14.73 12.61 -16.64
CA GLU A 135 -14.66 12.24 -15.23
C GLU A 135 -13.76 11.03 -15.00
N GLN A 136 -13.77 10.05 -15.90
CA GLN A 136 -12.83 8.93 -15.88
C GLN A 136 -11.39 9.42 -16.00
N GLU A 137 -11.10 10.31 -16.96
CA GLU A 137 -9.79 10.93 -17.12
C GLU A 137 -9.35 11.65 -15.83
N ALA A 138 -10.24 12.45 -15.24
CA ALA A 138 -9.96 13.15 -14.00
C ALA A 138 -9.71 12.21 -12.80
N ALA A 139 -10.46 11.11 -12.72
CA ALA A 139 -10.28 10.08 -11.69
C ALA A 139 -8.95 9.32 -11.86
N LEU A 140 -8.58 8.98 -13.08
CA LEU A 140 -7.29 8.37 -13.41
C LEU A 140 -6.13 9.31 -13.10
N ALA A 141 -6.25 10.59 -13.46
CA ALA A 141 -5.25 11.60 -13.12
C ALA A 141 -5.08 11.72 -11.59
N GLN A 142 -6.18 11.77 -10.84
CA GLN A 142 -6.16 11.82 -9.38
C GLN A 142 -5.45 10.59 -8.77
N LEU A 143 -5.72 9.37 -9.28
CA LEU A 143 -5.01 8.15 -8.86
C LEU A 143 -3.53 8.21 -9.19
N VAL A 144 -3.19 8.53 -10.44
CA VAL A 144 -1.81 8.55 -10.94
C VAL A 144 -0.97 9.55 -10.16
N PHE A 145 -1.42 10.79 -10.01
CA PHE A 145 -0.64 11.80 -9.31
C PHE A 145 -0.42 11.44 -7.85
N THR A 146 -1.45 10.92 -7.17
CA THR A 146 -1.36 10.52 -5.75
C THR A 146 -0.43 9.32 -5.56
N LEU A 147 -0.60 8.26 -6.34
CA LEU A 147 0.17 7.03 -6.16
C LEU A 147 1.64 7.20 -6.52
N THR A 148 1.96 8.13 -7.41
CA THR A 148 3.34 8.42 -7.84
C THR A 148 3.98 9.58 -7.07
N ALA A 149 3.31 10.16 -6.06
CA ALA A 149 3.84 11.30 -5.30
C ALA A 149 4.81 10.92 -4.20
N ASP A 150 4.39 10.02 -3.31
CA ASP A 150 5.15 9.63 -2.14
C ASP A 150 5.44 8.12 -2.13
N THR A 151 5.47 7.49 -3.31
CA THR A 151 5.85 6.07 -3.45
C THR A 151 6.90 5.88 -4.54
N ILE A 152 7.45 4.66 -4.61
CA ILE A 152 8.37 4.26 -5.69
C ILE A 152 7.65 3.91 -7.00
N ALA A 153 6.31 4.03 -7.04
CA ALA A 153 5.54 3.71 -8.24
C ALA A 153 5.88 4.69 -9.37
N THR A 154 6.22 4.15 -10.55
CA THR A 154 6.52 4.95 -11.75
C THR A 154 5.28 5.22 -12.60
N GLY A 155 4.23 4.42 -12.41
CA GLY A 155 2.94 4.56 -13.09
C GLY A 155 1.87 3.71 -12.43
N VAL A 156 0.65 3.80 -12.96
CA VAL A 156 -0.53 3.10 -12.44
C VAL A 156 -1.14 2.23 -13.53
N GLN A 157 -1.31 0.94 -13.22
CA GLN A 157 -2.08 0.02 -14.04
C GLN A 157 -3.43 -0.21 -13.36
N VAL A 158 -4.52 0.11 -14.04
CA VAL A 158 -5.85 -0.21 -13.54
C VAL A 158 -6.17 -1.67 -13.87
N ALA A 159 -6.77 -2.38 -12.93
CA ALA A 159 -7.12 -3.79 -13.04
C ALA A 159 -8.55 -4.05 -12.52
N SER A 160 -9.15 -5.15 -12.96
CA SER A 160 -10.40 -5.67 -12.39
C SER A 160 -10.29 -7.18 -12.28
N ASP A 161 -10.57 -7.71 -11.09
CA ASP A 161 -10.40 -9.12 -10.76
C ASP A 161 -8.99 -9.64 -11.12
N GLY A 162 -7.97 -8.81 -10.86
CA GLY A 162 -6.57 -9.11 -11.15
C GLY A 162 -6.19 -9.10 -12.64
N ARG A 163 -7.07 -8.64 -13.53
CA ARG A 163 -6.78 -8.47 -14.95
C ARG A 163 -6.56 -7.00 -15.28
N ALA A 164 -5.42 -6.69 -15.87
CA ALA A 164 -5.13 -5.34 -16.37
C ALA A 164 -6.16 -4.91 -17.41
N LEU A 165 -6.65 -3.68 -17.27
CA LEU A 165 -7.59 -3.06 -18.18
C LEU A 165 -6.89 -2.01 -19.03
N SER A 166 -7.36 -1.87 -20.27
CA SER A 166 -6.97 -0.72 -21.10
C SER A 166 -7.82 0.48 -20.72
N MET A 167 -7.16 1.60 -20.46
CA MET A 167 -7.81 2.83 -20.01
C MET A 167 -7.81 3.87 -21.12
N PRO A 168 -8.88 4.65 -21.29
CA PRO A 168 -8.87 5.74 -22.27
C PRO A 168 -7.92 6.86 -21.82
N ASP A 169 -7.21 7.44 -22.78
CA ASP A 169 -6.48 8.70 -22.60
C ASP A 169 -7.40 9.92 -22.80
N ALA A 170 -6.84 11.12 -22.69
CA ALA A 170 -7.54 12.39 -22.90
C ALA A 170 -8.14 12.55 -24.32
N THR A 171 -7.70 11.76 -25.30
CA THR A 171 -8.23 11.73 -26.68
C THR A 171 -9.26 10.63 -26.89
N GLY A 172 -9.53 9.81 -25.88
CA GLY A 172 -10.40 8.64 -25.96
C GLY A 172 -9.74 7.40 -26.57
N GLN A 173 -8.43 7.44 -26.86
CA GLN A 173 -7.69 6.25 -27.31
C GLN A 173 -7.36 5.36 -26.12
N LEU A 174 -7.46 4.04 -26.32
CA LEU A 174 -7.17 3.08 -25.26
C LEU A 174 -5.66 2.86 -25.11
N LEU A 175 -5.16 3.06 -23.90
CA LEU A 175 -3.81 2.73 -23.48
C LEU A 175 -3.80 1.37 -22.79
N SER A 176 -3.02 0.44 -23.34
CA SER A 176 -2.79 -0.89 -22.75
C SER A 176 -1.50 -0.96 -21.93
N ARG A 177 -0.93 0.19 -21.57
CA ARG A 177 0.28 0.33 -20.73
C ARG A 177 -0.09 1.00 -19.40
N PRO A 178 0.79 0.94 -18.38
CA PRO A 178 0.65 1.77 -17.20
C PRO A 178 0.52 3.24 -17.56
N LEU A 179 -0.34 3.93 -16.82
CA LEU A 179 -0.63 5.35 -16.93
C LEU A 179 0.40 6.15 -16.13
N GLU A 180 0.86 7.25 -16.70
CA GLU A 180 1.89 8.11 -16.14
C GLU A 180 1.38 9.55 -15.98
N ARG A 181 2.07 10.37 -15.18
CA ARG A 181 1.69 11.79 -14.98
C ARG A 181 1.67 12.59 -16.29
N THR A 182 2.53 12.21 -17.24
CA THR A 182 2.64 12.81 -18.57
C THR A 182 1.38 12.63 -19.41
N ASP A 183 0.59 11.60 -19.14
CA ASP A 183 -0.69 11.35 -19.80
C ASP A 183 -1.77 12.37 -19.38
N PHE A 184 -1.59 13.04 -18.24
CA PHE A 184 -2.57 13.95 -17.63
C PHE A 184 -2.02 15.37 -17.40
N THR A 185 -1.11 15.83 -18.26
CA THR A 185 -0.48 17.16 -18.15
C THR A 185 -1.50 18.31 -18.15
N ALA A 186 -2.63 18.16 -18.84
CA ALA A 186 -3.71 19.14 -18.84
C ALA A 186 -4.35 19.33 -17.46
N LEU A 187 -4.36 18.29 -16.63
CA LEU A 187 -4.93 18.28 -15.28
C LEU A 187 -3.87 18.52 -14.19
N ALA A 188 -2.59 18.60 -14.56
CA ALA A 188 -1.50 18.70 -13.60
C ALA A 188 -1.66 19.89 -12.63
N PRO A 189 -1.15 19.76 -11.39
CA PRO A 189 -1.17 20.84 -10.42
C PRO A 189 -0.48 22.10 -10.93
N ALA A 190 -1.00 23.26 -10.53
CA ALA A 190 -0.31 24.52 -10.73
C ALA A 190 1.02 24.50 -9.94
N SER A 191 2.11 24.83 -10.63
CA SER A 191 3.47 24.97 -10.10
C SER A 191 3.63 26.25 -9.27
#